data_AF-A0A3A1YLV1-F1
#
_entry.id   AF-A0A3A1YLV1-F1
#
_cell.length_a   1.000
_cell.length_b   1.000
_cell.length_c   1.000
_cell.angle_alpha   90.00
_cell.angle_beta   90.00
_cell.angle_gamma   90.00
#
_symmetry.space_group_name_H-M   'P 1'
#
loop_
_entity.id
_entity.type
_entity.pdbx_description
1 polymer ?
#
loop_
_entity_poly.entity_id
_entity_poly.type
_entity_poly.pdbx_seq_one_letter_code
_entity_poly.pdbx_strand_id
1 'polypeptide(L)'
;MNEDNLHIQSGMQLPENYFDQFKKKLMNRVELEEYAPNKETFIVPEKYFEKSKRAILKATTKKTKTRMFSFVRYAVASVFTALILSSVWMYTSHNQNNNVHFSDLTSAEIQGYFSDIYIEDKSYLIVEESEDVHLDNFLVGDIQSFGNIDSYLSEYDYRLDEY
;
A
#
# COMPACT_ATOMS: atom_id res chain seq x y z
N MET A 1 8.91 -79.99 17.60
CA MET A 1 8.90 -78.53 17.80
C MET A 1 10.05 -78.25 18.72
N ASN A 2 11.13 -77.68 18.17
CA ASN A 2 12.39 -77.44 18.88
C ASN A 2 12.32 -76.03 19.45
N GLU A 3 12.48 -75.89 20.77
CA GLU A 3 12.65 -74.58 21.39
C GLU A 3 14.10 -74.13 21.18
N ASP A 4 14.28 -73.22 20.23
CA ASP A 4 15.56 -72.61 19.92
C ASP A 4 16.02 -71.70 21.06
N ASN A 5 17.03 -72.18 21.77
CA ASN A 5 18.24 -71.46 22.19
C ASN A 5 18.18 -69.92 22.17
N LEU A 6 17.69 -69.29 23.25
CA LEU A 6 17.99 -67.89 23.54
C LEU A 6 19.01 -67.79 24.67
N HIS A 7 20.29 -67.99 24.33
CA HIS A 7 21.39 -67.60 25.22
C HIS A 7 21.45 -66.07 25.27
N ILE A 8 20.73 -65.46 26.21
CA ILE A 8 20.98 -64.08 26.60
C ILE A 8 22.31 -64.09 27.36
N GLN A 9 23.43 -63.97 26.64
CA GLN A 9 24.72 -63.63 27.24
C GLN A 9 24.66 -62.16 27.69
N SER A 10 23.86 -61.90 28.73
CA SER A 10 23.87 -60.62 29.42
C SER A 10 25.22 -60.53 30.14
N GLY A 11 26.13 -59.72 29.60
CA GLY A 11 27.49 -59.49 30.10
C GLY A 11 27.57 -58.78 31.46
N MET A 12 26.58 -58.97 32.33
CA MET A 12 26.57 -58.46 33.70
C MET A 12 26.41 -59.62 34.67
N GLN A 13 27.48 -60.39 34.85
CA GLN A 13 27.57 -61.32 35.97
C GLN A 13 27.93 -60.51 37.22
N LEU A 14 27.04 -60.51 38.21
CA LEU A 14 27.29 -59.84 39.48
C LEU A 14 28.34 -60.64 40.27
N PRO A 15 29.26 -59.97 40.98
CA PRO A 15 30.18 -60.65 41.87
C PRO A 15 29.43 -61.48 42.91
N GLU A 16 30.01 -62.60 43.31
CA GLU A 16 29.48 -63.42 44.38
C GLU A 16 29.30 -62.57 45.65
N ASN A 17 28.16 -62.70 46.32
CA ASN A 17 27.79 -61.95 47.52
C ASN A 17 27.63 -60.42 47.34
N TYR A 18 27.47 -59.91 46.11
CA TYR A 18 27.23 -58.48 45.86
C TYR A 18 26.08 -57.91 46.69
N PHE A 19 24.91 -58.58 46.70
CA PHE A 19 23.73 -58.11 47.41
C PHE A 19 23.89 -58.15 48.94
N ASP A 20 24.60 -59.15 49.46
CA ASP A 20 24.87 -59.24 50.91
C ASP A 20 25.83 -58.15 51.37
N GLN A 21 26.89 -57.88 50.59
CA GLN A 21 27.80 -56.77 50.87
C GLN A 21 27.10 -55.41 50.72
N PHE A 22 26.25 -55.27 49.71
CA PHE A 22 25.44 -54.06 49.53
C PHE A 22 24.50 -53.84 50.72
N LYS A 23 23.78 -54.87 51.15
CA LYS A 23 22.89 -54.82 52.32
C LYS A 23 23.66 -54.44 53.59
N LYS A 24 24.82 -55.06 53.84
CA LYS A 24 25.69 -54.71 54.99
C LYS A 24 26.14 -53.25 54.94
N LYS A 25 26.59 -52.76 53.77
CA LYS A 25 27.01 -51.37 53.60
C LYS A 25 25.85 -50.38 53.80
N LEU A 26 24.66 -50.73 53.32
CA LEU A 26 23.46 -49.92 53.49
C LEU A 26 23.06 -49.82 54.97
N MET A 27 22.96 -50.96 55.66
CA MET A 27 22.59 -50.97 57.08
C MET A 27 23.61 -50.23 57.95
N ASN A 28 24.91 -50.44 57.70
CA ASN A 28 25.96 -49.69 58.41
C ASN A 28 25.81 -48.17 58.23
N ARG A 29 25.43 -47.68 57.05
CA ARG A 29 25.20 -46.25 56.80
C ARG A 29 23.97 -45.74 57.53
N VAL A 30 22.88 -46.49 57.52
CA VAL A 30 21.63 -46.14 58.21
C VAL A 30 21.83 -46.08 59.72
N GLU A 31 22.53 -47.06 60.29
CA GLU A 31 22.88 -47.07 61.72
C GLU A 31 23.79 -45.88 62.08
N LEU A 32 24.80 -45.58 61.25
CA LEU A 32 25.65 -44.38 61.42
C LEU A 32 24.84 -43.07 61.40
N GLU A 33 23.81 -42.97 60.57
CA GLU A 33 22.91 -41.80 60.52
C GLU A 33 21.99 -41.70 61.74
N GLU A 34 21.66 -42.81 62.40
CA GLU A 34 20.85 -42.86 63.63
C GLU A 34 21.66 -42.46 64.87
N TYR A 35 22.96 -42.80 64.91
CA TYR A 35 23.88 -42.41 65.98
C TYR A 35 24.56 -41.05 65.75
N ALA A 36 24.38 -40.42 64.59
CA ALA A 36 24.91 -39.08 64.34
C ALA A 36 24.18 -38.06 65.23
N PRO A 37 24.91 -37.31 66.09
CA PRO A 37 24.30 -36.34 66.99
C PRO A 37 23.63 -35.25 66.17
N ASN A 38 22.30 -35.29 66.13
CA ASN A 38 21.42 -34.28 65.54
C ASN A 38 21.94 -33.73 64.22
N LYS A 39 21.54 -34.41 63.13
CA LYS A 39 21.45 -33.85 61.76
C LYS A 39 21.42 -32.34 61.84
N GLU A 40 22.46 -31.68 61.32
CA GLU A 40 22.49 -30.24 61.09
C GLU A 40 21.18 -29.89 60.43
N THR A 41 20.23 -29.47 61.26
CA THR A 41 18.85 -29.35 60.85
C THR A 41 18.90 -28.12 59.99
N PHE A 42 18.51 -28.26 58.72
CA PHE A 42 18.44 -27.12 57.83
C PHE A 42 17.33 -26.20 58.36
N ILE A 43 17.72 -25.32 59.29
CA ILE A 43 16.84 -24.34 59.89
C ILE A 43 16.85 -23.16 58.94
N VAL A 44 15.72 -22.98 58.27
CA VAL A 44 15.52 -21.82 57.42
C VAL A 44 15.53 -20.57 58.32
N PRO A 45 16.36 -19.56 58.02
CA PRO A 45 16.36 -18.31 58.78
C PRO A 45 14.99 -17.65 58.81
N GLU A 46 14.71 -16.91 59.88
CA GLU A 46 13.45 -16.18 60.02
C GLU A 46 13.20 -15.29 58.79
N LYS A 47 11.98 -15.35 58.22
CA LYS A 47 11.54 -14.54 57.08
C LYS A 47 12.28 -14.77 55.75
N TYR A 48 12.99 -15.89 55.56
CA TYR A 48 13.62 -16.25 54.28
C TYR A 48 12.64 -16.19 53.08
N PHE A 49 11.52 -16.90 53.19
CA PHE A 49 10.51 -16.95 52.12
C PHE A 49 9.80 -15.61 51.92
N GLU A 50 9.56 -14.85 53.00
CA GLU A 50 8.99 -13.50 52.92
C GLU A 50 9.91 -12.50 52.22
N LYS A 51 11.23 -12.62 52.41
CA LYS A 51 12.22 -11.80 51.69
C LYS A 51 12.26 -12.18 50.22
N SER A 52 12.28 -13.48 49.91
CA SER A 52 12.24 -13.99 48.54
C SER A 52 10.98 -13.55 47.79
N LYS A 53 9.81 -13.74 48.39
CA LYS A 53 8.51 -13.29 47.85
C LYS A 53 8.50 -11.80 47.55
N ARG A 54 8.99 -10.96 48.48
CA ARG A 54 9.08 -9.50 48.27
C ARG A 54 10.04 -9.14 47.15
N ALA A 55 11.18 -9.82 47.02
CA ALA A 55 12.13 -9.59 45.95
C ALA A 55 11.54 -9.95 44.57
N ILE A 56 10.86 -11.09 44.47
CA ILE A 56 10.19 -11.53 43.24
C ILE A 56 9.10 -10.54 42.85
N LEU A 57 8.21 -10.16 43.78
CA LEU A 57 7.14 -9.20 43.51
C LEU A 57 7.70 -7.85 43.08
N LYS A 58 8.76 -7.34 43.73
CA LYS A 58 9.41 -6.09 43.33
C LYS A 58 10.00 -6.16 41.92
N ALA A 59 10.54 -7.31 41.53
CA ALA A 59 11.09 -7.52 40.18
C ALA A 59 10.01 -7.66 39.10
N THR A 60 8.88 -8.32 39.40
CA THR A 60 7.84 -8.64 38.41
C THR A 60 6.72 -7.60 38.30
N THR A 61 6.46 -6.81 39.34
CA THR A 61 5.35 -5.83 39.37
C THR A 61 5.71 -4.44 38.86
N LYS A 62 6.93 -4.23 38.32
CA LYS A 62 7.31 -2.97 37.68
C LYS A 62 6.48 -2.77 36.41
N LYS A 63 5.26 -2.27 36.56
CA LYS A 63 4.38 -1.85 35.47
C LYS A 63 5.08 -0.71 34.73
N THR A 64 5.70 -1.02 33.60
CA THR A 64 6.09 -0.02 32.63
C THR A 64 4.82 0.66 32.14
N LYS A 65 4.71 1.97 32.34
CA LYS A 65 3.61 2.78 31.80
C LYS A 65 3.74 2.80 30.28
N THR A 66 3.18 1.79 29.61
CA THR A 66 3.12 1.75 28.16
C THR A 66 2.11 2.79 27.72
N ARG A 67 2.59 3.91 27.19
CA ARG A 67 1.76 4.95 26.59
C ARG A 67 1.14 4.35 25.32
N MET A 68 -0.08 3.85 25.44
CA MET A 68 -0.84 3.32 24.30
C MET A 68 -1.27 4.51 23.43
N PHE A 69 -0.66 4.63 22.26
CA PHE A 69 -1.03 5.68 21.31
C PHE A 69 -2.22 5.22 20.47
N SER A 70 -3.36 5.91 20.61
CA SER A 70 -4.64 5.54 19.99
C SER A 70 -4.76 5.94 18.50
N PHE A 71 -3.73 6.51 17.88
CA PHE A 71 -3.78 6.99 16.49
C PHE A 71 -3.84 5.85 15.45
N VAL A 72 -3.54 4.61 15.85
CA VAL A 72 -3.55 3.44 14.97
C VAL A 72 -4.93 3.19 14.34
N ARG A 73 -6.01 3.62 15.00
CA ARG A 73 -7.38 3.51 14.45
C ARG A 73 -7.60 4.39 13.22
N TYR A 74 -6.85 5.48 13.10
CA TYR A 74 -6.94 6.40 11.96
C TYR A 74 -5.89 6.12 10.88
N ALA A 75 -4.96 5.18 11.12
CA ALA A 75 -3.93 4.81 10.14
C ALA A 75 -4.53 4.25 8.85
N VAL A 76 -5.59 3.46 8.95
CA VAL A 76 -6.26 2.89 7.78
C VAL A 76 -6.94 3.99 6.95
N ALA A 77 -7.71 4.87 7.59
CA ALA A 77 -8.37 5.99 6.91
C ALA A 77 -7.36 6.97 6.28
N SER A 78 -6.25 7.26 6.95
CA SER A 78 -5.21 8.17 6.43
C SER A 78 -4.53 7.62 5.18
N VAL A 79 -4.33 6.30 5.11
CA VAL A 79 -3.76 5.63 3.93
C VAL A 79 -4.71 5.77 2.75
N PHE A 80 -6.01 5.53 2.93
CA PHE A 80 -6.99 5.73 1.86
C PHE A 80 -7.04 7.18 1.37
N THR A 81 -7.05 8.17 2.28
CA THR A 81 -7.03 9.58 1.89
C THR A 81 -5.73 9.95 1.16
N ALA A 82 -4.59 9.43 1.59
CA ALA A 82 -3.31 9.70 0.94
C ALA A 82 -3.23 9.07 -0.46
N LEU A 83 -3.76 7.85 -0.64
CA LEU A 83 -3.82 7.20 -1.95
C LEU A 83 -4.74 7.95 -2.91
N ILE A 84 -5.92 8.39 -2.46
CA ILE A 84 -6.85 9.16 -3.29
C ILE A 84 -6.22 10.50 -3.70
N LEU A 85 -5.65 11.24 -2.73
CA LEU A 85 -4.99 12.51 -3.01
C LEU A 85 -3.78 12.34 -3.93
N SER A 86 -2.96 11.30 -3.71
CA SER A 86 -1.80 10.98 -4.54
C SER A 86 -2.23 10.58 -5.96
N SER A 87 -3.32 9.84 -6.12
CA SER A 87 -3.84 9.42 -7.43
C SER A 87 -4.38 10.61 -8.23
N VAL A 88 -5.12 11.52 -7.59
CA VAL A 88 -5.62 12.74 -8.24
C VAL A 88 -4.45 13.65 -8.65
N TRP A 89 -3.49 13.83 -7.75
CA TRP A 89 -2.30 14.65 -8.04
C TRP A 89 -1.43 14.05 -9.15
N MET A 90 -1.28 12.72 -9.20
CA MET A 90 -0.55 12.03 -10.27
C MET A 90 -1.25 12.20 -11.63
N TYR A 91 -2.59 12.13 -11.67
CA TYR A 91 -3.36 12.35 -12.89
C TYR A 91 -3.25 13.79 -13.39
N THR A 92 -3.42 14.78 -12.51
CA THR A 92 -3.33 16.19 -12.91
C THR A 92 -1.92 16.59 -13.30
N SER A 93 -0.89 16.04 -12.63
CA SER A 93 0.52 16.29 -12.95
C SER A 93 0.94 15.65 -14.28
N HIS A 94 0.40 14.49 -14.63
CA HIS A 94 0.73 13.85 -15.91
C HIS A 94 0.16 14.61 -17.11
N ASN A 95 -1.00 15.25 -16.95
CA ASN A 95 -1.71 15.95 -18.02
C ASN A 95 -1.25 17.40 -18.27
N GLN A 96 -0.22 17.91 -17.56
CA GLN A 96 0.25 19.29 -17.74
C GLN A 96 1.07 19.53 -19.03
N ASN A 97 1.44 18.47 -19.76
CA ASN A 97 2.25 18.58 -20.98
C ASN A 97 1.46 18.43 -22.30
N ASN A 98 0.13 18.32 -22.22
CA ASN A 98 -0.70 18.24 -23.42
C ASN A 98 -1.00 19.66 -23.93
N ASN A 99 0.02 20.29 -24.53
CA ASN A 99 -0.19 21.48 -25.34
C ASN A 99 -0.98 21.07 -26.57
N VAL A 100 -2.32 21.17 -26.52
CA VAL A 100 -3.18 20.94 -27.68
C VAL A 100 -2.87 22.02 -28.70
N HIS A 101 -2.18 21.67 -29.78
CA HIS A 101 -1.80 22.61 -30.82
C HIS A 101 -2.75 22.46 -32.01
N PHE A 102 -3.12 23.57 -32.65
CA PHE A 102 -3.99 23.53 -33.85
C PHE A 102 -3.37 22.73 -35.01
N SER A 103 -2.05 22.47 -34.98
CA SER A 103 -1.39 21.59 -35.96
C SER A 103 -1.77 20.12 -35.83
N ASP A 104 -2.33 19.72 -34.68
CA ASP A 104 -2.71 18.33 -34.43
C ASP A 104 -4.08 18.01 -35.05
N LEU A 105 -4.80 19.03 -35.54
CA LEU A 105 -6.05 18.88 -36.28
C LEU A 105 -5.77 18.55 -37.74
N THR A 106 -6.29 17.41 -38.18
CA THR A 106 -6.29 17.06 -39.60
C THR A 106 -7.37 17.83 -40.35
N SER A 107 -7.15 18.07 -41.65
CA SER A 107 -8.15 18.73 -42.49
C SER A 107 -9.49 17.98 -42.54
N ALA A 108 -9.47 16.64 -42.37
CA ALA A 108 -10.67 15.82 -42.30
C ALA A 108 -11.47 16.04 -41.01
N GLU A 109 -10.79 16.20 -39.87
CA GLU A 109 -11.45 16.50 -38.58
C GLU A 109 -12.03 17.92 -38.56
N ILE A 110 -11.32 18.88 -39.13
CA ILE A 110 -11.81 20.25 -39.31
C ILE A 110 -13.06 20.26 -40.22
N GLN A 111 -13.01 19.54 -41.34
CA GLN A 111 -14.16 19.41 -42.23
C GLN A 111 -15.34 18.70 -41.57
N GLY A 112 -15.08 17.67 -40.75
CA GLY A 112 -16.10 16.98 -39.96
C GLY A 112 -16.83 17.91 -38.99
N TYR A 113 -16.11 18.78 -38.30
CA TYR A 113 -16.70 19.80 -37.43
C TYR A 113 -17.61 20.76 -38.21
N PHE A 114 -17.18 21.23 -39.38
CA PHE A 114 -18.00 22.10 -40.23
C PHE A 114 -19.18 21.38 -40.90
N SER A 115 -19.08 20.07 -41.16
CA SER A 115 -20.21 19.30 -41.71
C SER A 115 -21.26 18.95 -40.66
N ASP A 116 -20.83 18.72 -39.41
CA ASP A 116 -21.73 18.43 -38.29
C ASP A 116 -22.43 19.69 -37.78
N ILE A 117 -21.81 20.86 -37.96
CA ILE A 117 -22.50 22.13 -37.87
C ILE A 117 -23.31 22.30 -39.15
N TYR A 118 -24.59 21.92 -39.10
CA TYR A 118 -25.58 22.33 -40.10
C TYR A 118 -25.48 23.87 -40.27
N ILE A 119 -24.76 24.31 -41.31
CA ILE A 119 -24.47 25.73 -41.60
C ILE A 119 -25.77 26.51 -41.86
N GLU A 120 -26.87 25.81 -42.13
CA GLU A 120 -28.17 26.40 -42.48
C GLU A 120 -28.80 27.25 -41.36
N ASP A 121 -28.49 26.98 -40.09
CA ASP A 121 -29.17 27.63 -38.94
C ASP A 121 -28.25 28.41 -37.99
N LYS A 122 -26.96 28.59 -38.31
CA LYS A 122 -26.00 29.25 -37.39
C LYS A 122 -25.15 30.35 -38.03
N SER A 123 -25.43 30.69 -39.29
CA SER A 123 -24.76 31.82 -39.95
C SER A 123 -24.97 33.15 -39.21
N TYR A 124 -26.15 33.34 -38.59
CA TYR A 124 -26.45 34.54 -37.80
C TYR A 124 -25.60 34.65 -36.52
N LEU A 125 -25.19 33.53 -35.92
CA LEU A 125 -24.34 33.52 -34.71
C LEU A 125 -22.91 33.99 -35.02
N ILE A 126 -22.41 33.71 -36.22
CA ILE A 126 -21.08 34.19 -36.66
C ILE A 126 -21.09 35.72 -36.81
N VAL A 127 -22.20 36.28 -37.30
CA VAL A 127 -22.36 37.73 -37.45
C VAL A 127 -22.51 38.42 -36.09
N GLU A 128 -23.22 37.78 -35.15
CA GLU A 128 -23.43 38.31 -33.79
C GLU A 128 -22.15 38.31 -32.94
N GLU A 129 -21.27 37.33 -33.11
CA GLU A 129 -19.98 37.26 -32.41
C GLU A 129 -18.88 38.09 -33.10
N SER A 130 -19.12 38.56 -34.34
CA SER A 130 -18.24 39.47 -35.07
C SER A 130 -18.45 40.94 -34.66
N GLU A 131 -18.50 41.21 -33.35
CA GLU A 131 -18.42 42.58 -32.85
C GLU A 131 -16.94 43.02 -32.92
N ASP A 132 -16.61 43.68 -34.03
CA ASP A 132 -15.36 44.43 -34.27
C ASP A 132 -14.19 43.68 -34.94
N VAL A 133 -14.46 42.87 -35.96
CA VAL A 133 -13.42 42.53 -36.95
C VAL A 133 -13.28 43.72 -37.90
N HIS A 134 -12.24 44.54 -37.69
CA HIS A 134 -11.82 45.55 -38.66
C HIS A 134 -11.45 44.88 -40.00
N LEU A 135 -12.44 44.78 -40.89
CA LEU A 135 -12.32 44.19 -42.23
C LEU A 135 -11.42 45.00 -43.17
N ASP A 136 -10.97 46.19 -42.75
CA ASP A 136 -10.12 47.09 -43.52
C ASP A 136 -8.79 46.46 -43.93
N ASN A 137 -8.23 45.55 -43.14
CA ASN A 137 -6.94 44.92 -43.44
C ASN A 137 -7.05 43.60 -44.23
N PHE A 138 -8.23 43.01 -44.35
CA PHE A 138 -8.42 41.76 -45.11
C PHE A 138 -8.75 42.04 -46.59
N LEU A 139 -9.38 43.18 -46.88
CA LEU A 139 -9.75 43.54 -48.25
C LEU A 139 -8.62 44.23 -49.04
N VAL A 140 -7.53 44.69 -48.42
CA VAL A 140 -6.49 45.44 -49.16
C VAL A 140 -5.46 44.53 -49.85
N GLY A 141 -5.34 43.25 -49.44
CA GLY A 141 -4.31 42.34 -49.95
C GLY A 141 -4.64 41.63 -51.28
N ASP A 142 -5.93 41.45 -51.59
CA ASP A 142 -6.38 40.54 -52.66
C ASP A 142 -7.27 41.21 -53.73
N ILE A 143 -7.30 42.55 -53.75
CA ILE A 143 -7.99 43.37 -54.76
C ILE A 143 -7.15 43.52 -56.05
N GLN A 144 -6.09 42.73 -56.25
CA GLN A 144 -5.31 42.80 -57.51
C GLN A 144 -5.92 42.02 -58.68
N SER A 145 -7.09 41.38 -58.49
CA SER A 145 -7.82 40.71 -59.58
C SER A 145 -9.23 41.28 -59.79
N PHE A 146 -9.36 42.60 -59.87
CA PHE A 146 -10.61 43.27 -60.26
C PHE A 146 -10.86 43.29 -61.77
N GLY A 147 -9.95 42.78 -62.60
CA GLY A 147 -10.10 42.77 -64.06
C GLY A 147 -11.28 41.95 -64.59
N ASN A 148 -11.96 41.19 -63.72
CA ASN A 148 -12.95 40.20 -64.13
C ASN A 148 -14.33 40.45 -63.53
N ILE A 149 -14.45 41.35 -62.55
CA ILE A 149 -15.71 41.62 -61.84
C ILE A 149 -16.69 42.36 -62.76
N ASP A 150 -16.20 43.28 -63.59
CA ASP A 150 -17.03 44.00 -64.56
C ASP A 150 -17.70 43.03 -65.56
N SER A 151 -16.98 41.96 -65.96
CA SER A 151 -17.52 40.92 -66.84
C SER A 151 -18.64 40.12 -66.14
N TYR A 152 -18.46 39.78 -64.86
CA TYR A 152 -19.45 39.05 -64.07
C TYR A 152 -20.71 39.87 -63.77
N LEU A 153 -20.58 41.19 -63.55
CA LEU A 153 -21.71 42.06 -63.29
C LEU A 153 -22.51 42.38 -64.56
N SER A 154 -21.82 42.48 -65.72
CA SER A 154 -22.48 42.71 -67.01
C SER A 154 -23.36 41.54 -67.48
N GLU A 155 -23.08 40.32 -67.01
CA GLU A 155 -23.87 39.13 -67.36
C GLU A 155 -25.25 39.11 -66.67
N TYR A 156 -25.41 39.82 -65.54
CA TYR A 156 -26.65 39.86 -64.78
C TYR A 156 -27.46 41.15 -64.97
N ASP A 157 -26.88 42.19 -65.58
CA ASP A 157 -27.58 43.47 -65.86
C ASP A 157 -28.60 43.36 -67.00
N TYR A 158 -28.51 42.33 -67.85
CA TYR A 158 -29.42 42.16 -69.00
C TYR A 158 -30.78 41.53 -68.69
N ARG A 159 -31.16 41.41 -67.40
CA ARG A 159 -32.32 40.61 -66.96
C ARG A 159 -33.36 41.40 -66.15
N LEU A 160 -33.32 42.73 -66.16
CA LEU A 160 -34.28 43.57 -65.41
C LEU A 160 -35.18 44.49 -66.24
N ASP A 161 -35.03 44.52 -67.57
CA ASP A 161 -35.94 45.26 -68.45
C ASP A 161 -36.67 44.32 -69.41
N GLU A 162 -37.65 43.55 -68.93
CA GLU A 162 -38.87 43.21 -69.69
C GLU A 162 -39.85 42.38 -68.83
N TYR A 163 -40.95 43.04 -68.46
CA TYR A 163 -42.31 42.56 -68.11
C TYR A 163 -42.52 41.43 -67.09
#